data_AF-A0A4Q0VIV6-F1
#
_entry.id   AF-A0A4Q0VIV6-F1
#
_cell.length_a   1.000
_cell.length_b   1.000
_cell.length_c   1.000
_cell.angle_alpha   90.00
_cell.angle_beta   90.00
_cell.angle_gamma   90.00
#
_symmetry.space_group_name_H-M   'P 1'
#
loop_
_entity.id
_entity.type
_entity.pdbx_description
1 polymer ?
#
loop_
_entity_poly.entity_id
_entity_poly.type
_entity_poly.pdbx_seq_one_letter_code
_entity_poly.pdbx_strand_id
1 'polypeptide(L)'
;MRDRNVISWAIISLVGFILINFLMNQPFVQIGHVTNDFWPSSLLALVLYAVPIALAILNWKPSFYLLGLVIVLYSLGLLGMLFVMWGSSHASLTIRLLMSLFSVGMLVANAYWLVLALRLRKDQQDARDRKRFGK
;
A
#
# COMPACT_ATOMS: atom_id res chain seq x y z
N MET A 1 14.14 -0.61 -16.76
CA MET A 1 13.87 -1.80 -15.90
C MET A 1 13.41 -1.43 -14.48
N ARG A 2 13.82 -0.28 -13.88
CA ARG A 2 13.38 0.15 -12.54
C ARG A 2 11.88 0.52 -12.43
N ASP A 3 11.28 1.11 -13.46
CA ASP A 3 9.85 1.51 -13.42
C ASP A 3 8.90 0.32 -13.24
N ARG A 4 9.25 -0.82 -13.84
CA ARG A 4 8.44 -2.05 -13.76
C ARG A 4 8.38 -2.60 -12.33
N ASN A 5 9.49 -2.49 -11.58
CA ASN A 5 9.53 -2.90 -10.18
C ASN A 5 8.64 -2.01 -9.32
N VAL A 6 8.63 -0.69 -9.54
CA VAL A 6 7.76 0.23 -8.80
C VAL A 6 6.29 -0.09 -9.03
N ILE A 7 5.90 -0.39 -10.27
CA ILE A 7 4.51 -0.78 -10.60
C ILE A 7 4.17 -2.15 -9.99
N SER A 8 5.05 -3.15 -10.07
CA SER A 8 4.81 -4.47 -9.48
C SER A 8 4.63 -4.39 -7.95
N TRP A 9 5.45 -3.62 -7.25
CA TRP A 9 5.31 -3.44 -5.80
C TRP A 9 4.04 -2.65 -5.42
N ALA A 10 3.58 -1.72 -6.27
CA ALA A 10 2.29 -1.06 -6.09
C ALA A 10 1.12 -2.05 -6.18
N ILE A 11 1.18 -2.98 -7.13
CA ILE A 11 0.17 -4.03 -7.30
C ILE A 11 0.18 -4.98 -6.08
N ILE A 12 1.36 -5.37 -5.60
CA ILE A 12 1.49 -6.19 -4.38
C ILE A 12 0.85 -5.48 -3.19
N SER A 13 1.05 -4.17 -3.05
CA SER A 13 0.45 -3.35 -2.00
C SER A 13 -1.08 -3.30 -2.09
N LEU A 14 -1.64 -3.12 -3.30
CA LEU A 14 -3.09 -3.20 -3.55
C LEU A 14 -3.66 -4.55 -3.12
N VAL A 15 -3.05 -5.65 -3.60
CA VAL A 15 -3.51 -7.01 -3.28
C VAL A 15 -3.42 -7.27 -1.78
N GLY A 16 -2.34 -6.82 -1.15
CA GLY A 16 -2.15 -6.90 0.29
C GLY A 16 -3.22 -6.16 1.09
N PHE A 17 -3.59 -4.95 0.65
CA PHE A 17 -4.65 -4.18 1.28
C PHE A 17 -6.01 -4.86 1.15
N ILE A 18 -6.36 -5.35 -0.05
CA ILE A 18 -7.62 -6.08 -0.27
C ILE A 18 -7.68 -7.33 0.62
N LEU A 19 -6.58 -8.08 0.72
CA LEU A 19 -6.51 -9.26 1.57
C LEU A 19 -6.69 -8.92 3.05
N ILE A 20 -6.02 -7.88 3.56
CA ILE A 20 -6.18 -7.47 4.97
C ILE A 20 -7.60 -7.01 5.26
N ASN A 21 -8.18 -6.22 4.36
CA ASN A 21 -9.54 -5.75 4.51
C ASN A 21 -10.52 -6.92 4.52
N PHE A 22 -10.30 -7.92 3.65
CA PHE A 22 -11.09 -9.15 3.62
C PHE A 22 -10.95 -9.94 4.92
N LEU A 23 -9.72 -10.11 5.40
CA LEU A 23 -9.41 -10.86 6.63
C LEU A 23 -10.02 -10.17 7.86
N MET A 24 -9.98 -8.84 7.95
CA MET A 24 -10.58 -8.07 9.05
C MET A 24 -12.10 -8.25 9.14
N ASN A 25 -12.79 -8.48 8.03
CA ASN A 25 -14.23 -8.72 8.01
C ASN A 25 -14.63 -10.17 8.26
N GLN A 26 -13.68 -11.05 8.54
CA GLN A 26 -13.98 -12.45 8.86
C GLN A 26 -14.35 -12.64 10.34
N PRO A 27 -15.28 -13.56 10.64
CA PRO A 27 -15.77 -13.79 12.00
C PRO A 27 -14.68 -14.27 12.97
N PHE A 28 -13.57 -14.83 12.46
CA PHE A 28 -12.46 -15.29 13.29
C PHE A 28 -11.62 -14.14 13.91
N VAL A 29 -11.79 -12.90 13.45
CA VAL A 29 -11.10 -11.72 14.03
C VAL A 29 -11.81 -11.22 15.29
N GLN A 30 -13.04 -11.68 15.54
CA GLN A 30 -13.82 -11.44 16.77
C GLN A 30 -13.79 -9.97 17.22
N ILE A 31 -14.04 -9.07 16.27
CA ILE A 31 -14.21 -7.64 16.53
C ILE A 31 -15.72 -7.46 16.75
N GLY A 32 -16.14 -6.93 17.90
CA GLY A 32 -17.55 -6.88 18.34
C GLY A 32 -18.51 -6.12 17.40
N HIS A 33 -17.98 -5.39 16.42
CA HIS A 33 -18.73 -4.79 15.33
C HIS A 33 -18.09 -5.16 14.00
N VAL A 34 -18.67 -6.15 13.32
CA VAL A 34 -18.39 -6.40 11.90
C VAL A 34 -19.06 -5.27 11.13
N THR A 35 -18.35 -4.17 10.90
CA THR A 35 -18.88 -3.12 10.02
C THR A 35 -18.88 -3.68 8.60
N ASN A 36 -20.02 -3.59 7.90
CA ASN A 36 -20.19 -4.14 6.55
C ASN A 36 -19.47 -3.30 5.48
N ASP A 37 -18.36 -2.65 5.86
CA ASP A 37 -17.63 -1.65 5.09
C ASP A 37 -16.58 -2.25 4.16
N PHE A 38 -16.44 -3.59 4.12
CA PHE A 38 -15.47 -4.27 3.26
C PHE A 38 -15.65 -3.91 1.78
N TRP A 39 -16.88 -3.95 1.28
CA TRP A 39 -17.16 -3.66 -0.14
C TRP A 39 -16.89 -2.20 -0.52
N PRO A 40 -17.43 -1.20 0.22
CA PRO A 40 -17.14 0.21 -0.03
C PRO A 40 -15.64 0.52 0.02
N SER A 41 -14.95 0.04 1.06
CA SER A 41 -13.52 0.34 1.27
C SER A 41 -12.60 -0.38 0.28
N SER A 42 -12.92 -1.61 -0.11
CA SER A 42 -12.17 -2.36 -1.13
C SER A 42 -12.37 -1.77 -2.53
N LEU A 43 -13.60 -1.34 -2.85
CA LEU A 43 -13.89 -0.72 -4.15
C LEU A 43 -13.23 0.67 -4.26
N LEU A 44 -13.23 1.44 -3.18
CA LEU A 44 -12.52 2.72 -3.10
C LEU A 44 -11.00 2.51 -3.25
N ALA A 45 -10.43 1.48 -2.62
CA ALA A 45 -9.02 1.12 -2.77
C ALA A 45 -8.65 0.66 -4.17
N LEU A 46 -9.52 -0.11 -4.80
CA LEU A 46 -9.34 -0.54 -6.17
C LEU A 46 -9.29 0.67 -7.11
N VAL A 47 -10.22 1.62 -6.98
CA VAL A 47 -10.21 2.86 -7.78
C VAL A 47 -8.97 3.70 -7.48
N LEU A 48 -8.65 3.92 -6.20
CA LEU A 48 -7.54 4.76 -5.78
C LEU A 48 -6.17 4.21 -6.17
N TYR A 49 -5.98 2.88 -6.28
CA TYR A 49 -4.76 2.31 -6.85
C TYR A 49 -4.80 2.22 -8.37
N ALA A 50 -5.95 1.85 -8.97
CA ALA A 50 -6.05 1.65 -10.41
C ALA A 50 -5.81 2.94 -11.20
N VAL A 51 -6.33 4.08 -10.72
CA VAL A 51 -6.15 5.39 -11.37
C VAL A 51 -4.66 5.79 -11.47
N PRO A 52 -3.87 5.86 -10.38
CA PRO A 52 -2.46 6.20 -10.48
C PRO A 52 -1.62 5.13 -11.18
N ILE A 53 -1.98 3.85 -11.13
CA ILE A 53 -1.31 2.81 -11.95
C ILE A 53 -1.54 3.08 -13.44
N ALA A 54 -2.78 3.37 -13.85
CA ALA A 54 -3.10 3.71 -15.24
C ALA A 54 -2.37 4.99 -15.70
N LEU A 55 -2.31 6.00 -14.84
CA LEU A 55 -1.55 7.23 -15.11
C LEU A 55 -0.03 7.00 -15.17
N ALA A 56 0.49 6.06 -14.38
CA ALA A 56 1.91 5.67 -14.41
C ALA A 56 2.26 4.95 -15.72
N ILE A 57 1.35 4.10 -16.24
CA ILE A 57 1.49 3.49 -17.57
C ILE A 57 1.53 4.56 -18.67
N LEU A 58 0.75 5.64 -18.52
CA LEU A 58 0.75 6.79 -19.43
C LEU A 58 1.97 7.72 -19.27
N ASN A 59 2.98 7.34 -18.46
CA ASN A 59 4.18 8.13 -18.15
C ASN A 59 3.89 9.54 -17.59
N TRP A 60 2.73 9.71 -16.94
CA TRP A 60 2.37 10.99 -16.36
C TRP A 60 3.14 11.21 -15.06
N LYS A 61 4.03 12.21 -15.02
CA LYS A 61 4.87 12.52 -13.84
C LYS A 61 4.12 12.65 -12.50
N PRO A 62 2.87 13.17 -12.42
CA PRO A 62 2.15 13.26 -11.16
C PRO A 62 1.71 11.89 -10.59
N SER A 63 1.61 10.87 -11.45
CA SER A 63 1.11 9.54 -11.09
C SER A 63 1.88 8.93 -9.91
N PHE A 64 3.20 9.12 -9.85
CA PHE A 64 4.04 8.60 -8.77
C PHE A 64 3.72 9.23 -7.41
N TYR A 65 3.33 10.50 -7.37
CA TYR A 65 2.97 11.17 -6.11
C TYR A 65 1.59 10.72 -5.64
N LEU A 66 0.65 10.58 -6.57
CA LEU A 66 -0.66 10.01 -6.28
C LEU A 66 -0.52 8.57 -5.77
N LEU A 67 0.33 7.76 -6.42
CA LEU A 67 0.56 6.39 -6.00
C LEU A 67 1.24 6.31 -4.62
N GLY A 68 2.19 7.20 -4.36
CA GLY A 68 2.80 7.32 -3.03
C GLY A 68 1.81 7.75 -1.95
N LEU A 69 0.93 8.72 -2.24
CA LEU A 69 -0.14 9.15 -1.34
C LEU A 69 -1.05 7.98 -0.97
N VAL A 70 -1.46 7.22 -1.99
CA VAL A 70 -2.32 6.05 -1.84
C VAL A 70 -1.65 5.00 -0.95
N ILE A 71 -0.38 4.66 -1.20
CA ILE A 71 0.37 3.72 -0.37
C ILE A 71 0.49 4.20 1.09
N VAL A 72 0.71 5.50 1.32
CA VAL A 72 0.77 6.06 2.68
C VAL A 72 -0.58 5.95 3.38
N LEU A 73 -1.67 6.33 2.70
CA LEU A 73 -3.03 6.22 3.25
C LEU A 73 -3.36 4.77 3.63
N TYR A 74 -3.03 3.81 2.77
CA TYR A 74 -3.29 2.41 3.05
C TYR A 74 -2.37 1.81 4.12
N SER A 75 -1.16 2.36 4.28
CA SER A 75 -0.28 2.04 5.41
C SER A 75 -0.90 2.45 6.75
N LEU A 76 -1.68 3.53 6.81
CA LEU A 76 -2.45 3.87 8.02
C LEU A 76 -3.52 2.81 8.35
N GLY A 77 -4.14 2.21 7.32
CA GLY A 77 -5.05 1.07 7.49
C GLY A 77 -4.35 -0.15 8.10
N LEU A 78 -3.12 -0.44 7.65
CA LEU A 78 -2.28 -1.51 8.22
C LEU A 78 -1.97 -1.27 9.70
N LEU A 79 -1.66 -0.03 10.06
CA LEU A 79 -1.46 0.37 11.46
C LEU A 79 -2.75 0.23 12.28
N GLY A 80 -3.89 0.65 11.72
CA GLY A 80 -5.20 0.47 12.35
C GLY A 80 -5.49 -1.00 12.67
N MET A 81 -5.19 -1.92 11.75
CA MET A 81 -5.30 -3.36 11.99
C MET A 81 -4.45 -3.82 13.19
N LEU A 82 -3.21 -3.33 13.31
CA LEU A 82 -2.36 -3.66 14.46
C LEU A 82 -2.98 -3.17 15.77
N PHE A 83 -3.48 -1.94 15.81
CA PHE A 83 -4.15 -1.43 17.00
C PHE A 83 -5.40 -2.23 17.36
N VAL A 84 -6.22 -2.60 16.37
CA VAL A 84 -7.43 -3.40 16.60
C VAL A 84 -7.09 -4.80 17.12
N MET A 85 -6.08 -5.47 16.56
CA MET A 85 -5.69 -6.82 16.98
C MET A 85 -5.16 -6.89 18.41
N TRP A 86 -4.43 -5.86 18.85
CA TRP A 86 -3.83 -5.85 20.18
C TRP A 86 -4.69 -5.14 21.23
N GLY A 87 -5.56 -4.20 20.83
CA GLY A 87 -6.41 -3.43 21.74
C GLY A 87 -7.81 -4.02 21.94
N SER A 88 -8.47 -4.45 20.86
CA SER A 88 -9.93 -4.68 20.87
C SER A 88 -10.37 -6.05 20.37
N SER A 89 -9.51 -6.78 19.65
CA SER A 89 -9.84 -8.12 19.17
C SER A 89 -9.86 -9.12 20.33
N HIS A 90 -10.80 -10.07 20.30
CA HIS A 90 -10.80 -11.27 21.17
C HIS A 90 -10.26 -12.52 20.48
N ALA A 91 -9.71 -12.39 19.26
CA ALA A 91 -9.16 -13.51 18.49
C ALA A 91 -8.04 -14.25 19.25
N SER A 92 -7.81 -15.50 18.88
CA SER A 92 -6.73 -16.32 19.46
C SER A 92 -5.36 -15.69 19.21
N LEU A 93 -4.41 -15.93 20.12
CA LEU A 93 -3.05 -15.39 20.05
C LEU A 93 -2.39 -15.66 18.68
N THR A 94 -2.59 -16.87 18.15
CA THR A 94 -2.06 -17.28 16.85
C THR A 94 -2.58 -16.42 15.70
N ILE A 95 -3.88 -16.11 15.68
CA ILE A 95 -4.50 -15.27 14.65
C ILE A 95 -3.99 -13.83 14.75
N ARG A 96 -3.89 -13.28 15.98
CA ARG A 96 -3.34 -11.94 16.20
C ARG A 96 -1.90 -11.85 15.71
N LEU A 97 -1.07 -12.85 16.02
CA LEU A 97 0.32 -12.88 15.59
C LEU A 97 0.44 -12.95 14.07
N LEU A 98 -0.27 -13.88 13.41
CA LEU A 98 -0.23 -14.01 11.95
C LEU A 98 -0.65 -12.72 11.24
N MET A 99 -1.75 -12.12 11.67
CA MET A 99 -2.28 -10.88 11.08
C MET A 99 -1.35 -9.69 11.35
N SER A 100 -0.76 -9.62 12.54
CA SER A 100 0.22 -8.59 12.86
C SER A 100 1.48 -8.73 12.03
N LEU A 101 1.99 -9.95 11.86
CA LEU A 101 3.18 -10.24 11.05
C LEU A 101 2.92 -9.89 9.59
N PHE A 102 1.74 -10.22 9.07
CA PHE A 102 1.32 -9.87 7.72
C PHE A 102 1.23 -8.35 7.54
N SER A 103 0.60 -7.64 8.48
CA SER A 103 0.49 -6.17 8.45
C SER A 103 1.86 -5.49 8.50
N VAL A 104 2.75 -5.93 9.39
CA VAL A 104 4.12 -5.43 9.49
C VAL A 104 4.90 -5.71 8.21
N GLY A 105 4.78 -6.93 7.64
CA GLY A 105 5.40 -7.28 6.37
C GLY A 105 4.95 -6.36 5.23
N MET A 106 3.65 -6.05 5.16
CA MET A 106 3.09 -5.13 4.17
C MET A 106 3.55 -3.67 4.40
N LEU A 107 3.67 -3.23 5.66
CA LEU A 107 4.24 -1.91 5.98
C LEU A 107 5.69 -1.79 5.49
N VAL A 108 6.50 -2.83 5.70
CA VAL A 108 7.89 -2.88 5.20
C VAL A 108 7.91 -2.86 3.67
N ALA A 109 7.03 -3.61 3.00
CA ALA A 109 6.91 -3.59 1.55
C ALA A 109 6.53 -2.19 1.02
N ASN A 110 5.60 -1.50 1.69
CA ASN A 110 5.18 -0.13 1.36
C ASN A 110 6.32 0.88 1.57
N ALA A 111 7.08 0.76 2.67
CA ALA A 111 8.25 1.59 2.92
C ALA A 111 9.34 1.36 1.87
N TYR A 112 9.58 0.10 1.50
CA TYR A 112 10.52 -0.24 0.44
C TYR A 112 10.10 0.36 -0.92
N TRP A 113 8.79 0.31 -1.24
CA TRP A 113 8.25 0.97 -2.42
C TRP A 113 8.54 2.46 -2.43
N LEU A 114 8.33 3.16 -1.30
CA LEU A 114 8.60 4.61 -1.18
C LEU A 114 10.07 4.93 -1.47
N VAL A 115 10.99 4.14 -0.91
CA VAL A 115 12.43 4.29 -1.17
C VAL A 115 12.74 4.10 -2.66
N LEU A 116 12.15 3.08 -3.29
CA LEU A 116 12.34 2.80 -4.71
C LEU A 116 11.81 3.95 -5.59
N ALA A 117 10.62 4.47 -5.26
CA ALA A 117 9.99 5.58 -5.97
C ALA A 117 10.81 6.88 -5.86
N LEU A 118 11.31 7.21 -4.66
CA LEU A 118 12.17 8.37 -4.45
C LEU A 118 13.51 8.22 -5.18
N ARG A 119 14.12 7.03 -5.14
CA ARG A 119 15.38 6.75 -5.86
C ARG A 119 15.19 6.91 -7.38
N LEU A 120 14.11 6.37 -7.93
CA LEU A 120 13.79 6.52 -9.36
C LEU A 120 13.64 7.99 -9.74
N ARG A 121 12.97 8.79 -8.91
CA ARG A 121 12.78 10.21 -9.17
C ARG A 121 14.09 10.99 -9.12
N LYS A 122 14.96 10.67 -8.16
CA LYS A 122 16.31 11.24 -8.09
C LYS A 122 17.10 10.92 -9.36
N ASP A 123 17.09 9.67 -9.81
CA ASP A 123 17.75 9.26 -11.07
C ASP A 123 17.21 10.06 -12.29
N GLN A 124 15.89 10.27 -12.36
CA GLN A 124 15.26 11.07 -13.42
C GLN A 124 15.57 12.57 -13.35
N GLN A 125 15.83 13.10 -12.15
CA GLN A 125 16.27 14.48 -11.96
C GLN A 125 17.74 14.62 -12.38
N ASP A 126 18.61 13.75 -11.85
CA ASP A 126 20.04 13.74 -12.16
C ASP A 126 20.29 13.55 -13.67
N ALA A 127 19.50 12.71 -14.36
CA ALA A 127 19.57 12.55 -15.81
C ALA A 127 19.13 13.80 -16.59
N ARG A 128 18.17 14.58 -16.08
CA ARG A 128 17.74 15.85 -16.68
C ARG A 128 18.78 16.94 -16.47
N ASP A 129 19.37 16.99 -15.28
CA ASP A 129 20.40 17.97 -14.94
C ASP A 129 21.68 17.71 -15.74
N ARG A 130 22.08 16.45 -15.92
CA ARG A 130 23.17 16.10 -16.86
C ARG A 130 22.90 16.52 -18.30
N LYS A 131 21.65 16.40 -18.78
CA LYS A 131 21.29 16.88 -20.13
C LYS A 131 21.27 18.40 -20.25
N ARG A 132 21.01 19.13 -19.17
CA ARG A 132 20.93 20.60 -19.17
C ARG A 132 22.26 21.30 -18.86
N PHE A 133 23.08 20.69 -18.00
CA PHE A 133 24.28 21.31 -17.43
C PHE A 133 25.55 20.48 -17.68
N GLY A 134 25.44 19.29 -18.26
CA GLY A 134 26.58 18.52 -18.73
C GLY A 134 27.14 19.14 -20.00
N LYS A 135 28.13 20.02 -19.83
CA LYS A 135 29.16 20.26 -20.83
C LYS A 135 30.11 19.07 -20.88
#